data_AF-A0A2V8T9F1-F1
#
_entry.id   AF-A0A2V8T9F1-F1
#
_cell.length_a   1.000
_cell.length_b   1.000
_cell.length_c   1.000
_cell.angle_alpha   90.00
_cell.angle_beta   90.00
_cell.angle_gamma   90.00
#
_symmetry.space_group_name_H-M   'P 1'
#
loop_
_entity.id
_entity.type
_entity.pdbx_description
1 polymer ?
#
loop_
_entity_poly.entity_id
_entity_poly.type
_entity_poly.pdbx_seq_one_letter_code
_entity_poly.pdbx_strand_id
1 'polypeptide(L)'
;MSEQVSVYDLGDLDAPSSRFRRRPAAGSEAPSSPSIDLPQGLRVRKASRTPTREPGSPGVAGSLSLFIPGAGQLLVGEREWGLFYLSWTGLAAALLWAIGSRLAGVSHTLELLGCPREAAFWAMVALFLAAANFHVSSVLHAHDLASPSCGRGPHPLPAAIASLLLPGWGQILNGARKRAAFFLSSLWFLAAAGLPFSGWGHSTLRTFGLALPSTLSVWIAPALGTLAAVVWSVAIYDAASCAAQQRSS
;
A
#
# COMPACT_ATOMS: atom_id res chain seq x y z
N MET A 1 -22.11 19.71 39.55
CA MET A 1 -22.38 18.59 38.63
C MET A 1 -23.37 19.07 37.59
N SER A 2 -22.90 19.42 36.39
CA SER A 2 -23.71 19.56 35.18
C SER A 2 -22.80 19.27 34.00
N GLU A 3 -23.19 18.27 33.23
CA GLU A 3 -22.46 17.68 32.10
C GLU A 3 -22.37 18.64 30.91
N GLN A 4 -21.16 18.80 30.36
CA GLN A 4 -20.98 19.32 29.01
C GLN A 4 -21.05 18.13 28.03
N VAL A 5 -22.20 17.96 27.40
CA VAL A 5 -22.40 17.03 26.28
C VAL A 5 -21.82 17.68 25.02
N SER A 6 -20.66 17.19 24.60
CA SER A 6 -20.03 17.48 23.32
C SER A 6 -20.75 16.69 22.22
N VAL A 7 -21.66 17.34 21.50
CA VAL A 7 -22.30 16.77 20.31
C VAL A 7 -21.30 16.89 19.16
N TYR A 8 -20.66 15.78 18.82
CA TYR A 8 -19.91 15.67 17.57
C TYR A 8 -20.91 15.51 16.42
N ASP A 9 -21.00 16.54 15.59
CA ASP A 9 -21.71 16.52 14.32
C ASP A 9 -20.93 15.64 13.33
N LEU A 10 -21.43 14.44 13.08
CA LEU A 10 -20.93 13.46 12.11
C LEU A 10 -21.58 13.65 10.73
N GLY A 11 -21.97 14.88 10.39
CA GLY A 11 -22.45 15.24 9.06
C GLY A 11 -21.33 15.26 8.03
N ASP A 12 -21.09 14.13 7.35
CA ASP A 12 -20.71 14.03 5.91
C ASP A 12 -20.12 12.66 5.51
N LEU A 13 -20.63 11.55 6.06
CA LEU A 13 -20.21 10.20 5.63
C LEU A 13 -21.10 9.53 4.57
N ASP A 14 -22.19 10.18 4.15
CA ASP A 14 -23.12 9.66 3.13
C ASP A 14 -23.18 10.56 1.89
N ALA A 15 -22.05 10.83 1.25
CA ALA A 15 -22.05 11.34 -0.11
C ALA A 15 -22.15 10.17 -1.11
N PRO A 16 -23.34 9.86 -1.67
CA PRO A 16 -23.46 8.84 -2.70
C PRO A 16 -22.64 9.23 -3.92
N SER A 17 -21.81 8.30 -4.39
CA SER A 17 -21.06 8.39 -5.64
C SER A 17 -21.98 8.79 -6.82
N SER A 18 -21.97 10.07 -7.18
CA SER A 18 -22.76 10.60 -8.29
C SER A 18 -22.11 10.24 -9.63
N ARG A 19 -22.16 8.97 -10.03
CA ARG A 19 -22.04 8.54 -11.42
C ARG A 19 -23.43 8.30 -12.00
N PHE A 20 -24.17 9.38 -12.21
CA PHE A 20 -25.26 9.37 -13.18
C PHE A 20 -25.37 10.75 -13.81
N ARG A 21 -24.52 10.99 -14.81
CA ARG A 21 -24.62 12.15 -15.70
C ARG A 21 -25.86 11.95 -16.58
N ARG A 22 -27.04 12.19 -16.01
CA ARG A 22 -28.30 12.29 -16.75
C ARG A 22 -28.16 13.50 -17.67
N ARG A 23 -28.16 13.21 -18.96
CA ARG A 23 -28.33 14.16 -20.06
C ARG A 23 -29.57 15.01 -19.76
N PRO A 24 -29.49 16.35 -19.69
CA PRO A 24 -30.68 17.16 -19.47
C PRO A 24 -31.56 17.06 -20.72
N ALA A 25 -32.73 16.48 -20.54
CA ALA A 25 -33.82 16.65 -21.50
C ALA A 25 -34.27 18.11 -21.43
N ALA A 26 -34.33 18.73 -22.59
CA ALA A 26 -34.87 20.07 -22.77
C ALA A 26 -36.35 20.11 -22.36
N GLY A 27 -36.75 21.21 -21.70
CA GLY A 27 -38.15 21.58 -21.56
C GLY A 27 -38.69 21.48 -20.13
N SER A 28 -38.68 22.60 -19.41
CA SER A 28 -39.84 23.07 -18.66
C SER A 28 -39.51 24.46 -18.13
N GLU A 29 -40.17 25.47 -18.69
CA GLU A 29 -40.24 26.82 -18.13
C GLU A 29 -40.86 26.74 -16.73
N ALA A 30 -40.23 27.42 -15.76
CA ALA A 30 -40.77 27.58 -14.41
C ALA A 30 -40.66 29.06 -13.99
N PRO A 31 -41.64 29.57 -13.24
CA PRO A 31 -41.89 31.00 -13.07
C PRO A 31 -40.89 31.70 -12.16
N SER A 32 -40.65 32.96 -12.49
CA SER A 32 -39.78 33.93 -11.84
C SER A 32 -40.14 34.18 -10.37
N SER A 33 -39.27 33.74 -9.46
CA SER A 33 -39.30 34.16 -8.05
C SER A 33 -38.58 35.51 -7.87
N PRO A 34 -39.11 36.43 -7.04
CA PRO A 34 -38.53 37.75 -6.82
C PRO A 34 -37.19 37.66 -6.08
N SER A 35 -36.16 38.26 -6.69
CA SER A 35 -34.82 38.40 -6.15
C SER A 35 -34.80 39.40 -4.98
N ILE A 36 -34.52 38.91 -3.78
CA ILE A 36 -34.17 39.76 -2.63
C ILE A 36 -32.71 40.17 -2.79
N ASP A 37 -32.49 41.43 -3.13
CA ASP A 37 -31.18 42.06 -3.25
C ASP A 37 -30.54 42.23 -1.86
N LEU A 38 -29.66 41.29 -1.51
CA LEU A 38 -28.77 41.42 -0.35
C LEU A 38 -27.57 42.32 -0.71
N PRO A 39 -27.19 43.28 0.17
CA PRO A 39 -26.12 44.23 -0.09
C PRO A 39 -24.76 43.54 -0.30
N GLN A 40 -24.11 43.91 -1.40
CA GLN A 40 -22.82 43.43 -1.90
C GLN A 40 -21.61 43.89 -1.06
N GLY A 41 -21.66 43.69 0.26
CA GLY A 41 -20.56 44.02 1.18
C GLY A 41 -19.64 42.82 1.39
N LEU A 42 -18.39 42.91 0.91
CA LEU A 42 -17.27 42.02 1.26
C LEU A 42 -17.48 40.53 0.95
N ARG A 43 -17.54 40.19 -0.35
CA ARG A 43 -17.04 38.87 -0.79
C ARG A 43 -15.54 38.86 -0.51
N VAL A 44 -15.16 38.41 0.69
CA VAL A 44 -13.81 37.95 1.01
C VAL A 44 -13.52 36.85 -0.01
N ARG A 45 -12.91 37.26 -1.13
CA ARG A 45 -12.39 36.39 -2.17
C ARG A 45 -11.26 35.64 -1.48
N LYS A 46 -11.62 34.59 -0.75
CA LYS A 46 -10.71 33.63 -0.15
C LYS A 46 -9.97 33.09 -1.34
N ALA A 47 -8.84 33.71 -1.64
CA ALA A 47 -7.93 33.30 -2.68
C ALA A 47 -7.35 31.99 -2.18
N SER A 48 -8.13 30.91 -2.31
CA SER A 48 -7.63 29.56 -2.41
C SER A 48 -6.84 29.51 -3.72
N ARG A 49 -5.69 30.20 -3.73
CA ARG A 49 -4.54 29.81 -4.53
C ARG A 49 -4.11 28.48 -3.94
N THR A 50 -4.87 27.42 -4.25
CA THR A 50 -4.28 26.10 -4.28
C THR A 50 -3.20 26.21 -5.36
N PRO A 51 -1.91 26.14 -4.99
CA PRO A 51 -0.86 26.13 -6.00
C PRO A 51 -1.22 25.02 -6.98
N THR A 52 -1.29 25.35 -8.26
CA THR A 52 -1.40 24.38 -9.35
C THR A 52 -0.10 23.58 -9.37
N ARG A 53 0.00 22.63 -8.44
CA ARG A 53 1.10 21.69 -8.34
C ARG A 53 0.96 20.79 -9.54
N GLU A 54 1.96 20.79 -10.42
CA GLU A 54 1.96 19.87 -11.54
C GLU A 54 1.78 18.44 -10.99
N PRO A 55 0.82 17.66 -11.53
CA PRO A 55 0.59 16.31 -11.06
C PRO A 55 1.89 15.52 -11.21
N GLY A 56 2.44 15.07 -10.08
CA GLY A 56 3.66 14.27 -10.09
C GLY A 56 3.44 12.99 -10.88
N SER A 57 4.48 12.50 -11.57
CA SER A 57 4.32 11.29 -12.40
C SER A 57 3.92 10.08 -11.52
N PRO A 58 2.91 9.28 -11.94
CA PRO A 58 2.40 8.18 -11.13
C PRO A 58 3.43 7.09 -10.82
N GLY A 59 4.35 6.86 -11.77
CA GLY A 59 5.50 5.99 -11.56
C GLY A 59 6.36 6.42 -10.38
N VAL A 60 6.64 7.72 -10.22
CA VAL A 60 7.48 8.23 -9.12
C VAL A 60 6.78 8.10 -7.77
N ALA A 61 5.49 8.44 -7.68
CA ALA A 61 4.74 8.30 -6.43
C ALA A 61 4.67 6.84 -5.96
N GLY A 62 4.30 5.91 -6.86
CA GLY A 62 4.29 4.48 -6.56
C GLY A 62 5.69 3.94 -6.20
N SER A 63 6.74 4.37 -6.92
CA SER A 63 8.13 3.98 -6.64
C SER A 63 8.60 4.49 -5.28
N LEU A 64 8.19 5.68 -4.85
CA LEU A 64 8.59 6.21 -3.55
C LEU A 64 7.93 5.42 -2.42
N SER A 65 6.64 5.08 -2.56
CA SER A 65 5.92 4.22 -1.61
C SER A 65 6.42 2.78 -1.58
N LEU A 66 7.18 2.34 -2.59
CA LEU A 66 7.79 1.01 -2.66
C LEU A 66 8.98 0.85 -1.72
N PHE A 67 9.66 1.96 -1.39
CA PHE A 67 10.78 1.96 -0.44
C PHE A 67 10.38 2.49 0.92
N ILE A 68 9.48 3.47 0.95
CA ILE A 68 8.99 4.11 2.17
C ILE A 68 7.46 4.16 2.11
N PRO A 69 6.74 3.18 2.70
CA PRO A 69 5.28 3.16 2.66
C PRO A 69 4.69 4.51 3.13
N GLY A 70 3.80 5.07 2.32
CA GLY A 70 3.17 6.37 2.57
C GLY A 70 3.87 7.58 1.93
N ALA A 71 5.14 7.47 1.55
CA ALA A 71 5.89 8.62 1.01
C ALA A 71 5.36 9.11 -0.34
N GLY A 72 4.87 8.22 -1.20
CA GLY A 72 4.21 8.58 -2.46
C GLY A 72 2.94 9.42 -2.25
N GLN A 73 2.13 9.08 -1.25
CA GLN A 73 0.95 9.88 -0.87
C GLN A 73 1.35 11.28 -0.40
N LEU A 74 2.39 11.37 0.45
CA LEU A 74 2.92 12.67 0.91
C LEU A 74 3.40 13.54 -0.26
N LEU A 75 4.04 12.92 -1.26
CA LEU A 75 4.51 13.61 -2.47
C LEU A 75 3.33 14.23 -3.24
N VAL A 76 2.24 13.48 -3.42
CA VAL A 76 1.03 13.94 -4.13
C VAL A 76 0.25 14.98 -3.31
N GLY A 77 0.49 15.08 -1.99
CA GLY A 77 -0.15 16.03 -1.09
C GLY A 77 -1.23 15.42 -0.19
N GLU A 78 -1.47 14.11 -0.31
CA GLU A 78 -2.40 13.33 0.51
C GLU A 78 -1.76 12.98 1.86
N ARG A 79 -1.62 13.99 2.71
CA ARG A 79 -0.88 13.89 3.99
C ARG A 79 -1.46 12.85 4.94
N GLU A 80 -2.78 12.81 5.07
CA GLU A 80 -3.47 11.89 5.99
C GLU A 80 -3.19 10.43 5.62
N TRP A 81 -3.38 10.07 4.34
CA TRP A 81 -3.09 8.73 3.84
C TRP A 81 -1.60 8.38 3.90
N GLY A 82 -0.71 9.34 3.62
CA GLY A 82 0.72 9.11 3.73
C GLY A 82 1.17 8.82 5.15
N LEU A 83 0.70 9.61 6.12
CA LEU A 83 0.98 9.38 7.55
C LEU A 83 0.34 8.08 8.04
N PHE A 84 -0.85 7.73 7.57
CA PHE A 84 -1.50 6.47 7.90
C PHE A 84 -0.64 5.26 7.51
N TYR A 85 -0.24 5.13 6.23
CA TYR A 85 0.58 3.99 5.82
C TYR A 85 1.96 3.95 6.47
N LEU A 86 2.60 5.11 6.61
CA LEU A 86 3.92 5.21 7.24
C LEU A 86 3.88 4.76 8.70
N SER A 87 2.92 5.28 9.47
CA SER A 87 2.77 4.96 10.89
C SER A 87 2.34 3.52 11.12
N TRP A 88 1.36 2.99 10.36
CA TRP A 88 0.87 1.62 10.56
C TRP A 88 1.89 0.57 10.12
N THR A 89 2.58 0.79 8.99
CA THR A 89 3.64 -0.13 8.56
C THR A 89 4.82 -0.07 9.53
N GLY A 90 5.21 1.14 9.96
CA GLY A 90 6.26 1.33 10.96
C GLY A 90 5.93 0.70 12.31
N LEU A 91 4.68 0.83 12.79
CA LEU A 91 4.21 0.19 14.01
C LEU A 91 4.25 -1.34 13.90
N ALA A 92 3.74 -1.90 12.80
CA ALA A 92 3.77 -3.34 12.57
C ALA A 92 5.22 -3.89 12.55
N ALA A 93 6.13 -3.19 11.86
CA ALA A 93 7.55 -3.54 11.84
C ALA A 93 8.21 -3.41 13.22
N ALA A 94 7.92 -2.34 13.97
CA ALA A 94 8.46 -2.12 15.31
C ALA A 94 7.97 -3.18 16.31
N LEU A 95 6.69 -3.55 16.26
CA LEU A 95 6.14 -4.63 17.09
C LEU A 95 6.74 -5.98 16.72
N LEU A 96 6.87 -6.27 15.42
CA LEU A 96 7.50 -7.50 14.94
C LEU A 96 8.96 -7.60 15.42
N TRP A 97 9.72 -6.51 15.32
CA TRP A 97 11.07 -6.41 15.89
C TRP A 97 11.04 -6.63 17.40
N ALA A 98 10.18 -5.91 18.13
CA ALA A 98 10.13 -5.97 19.58
C ALA A 98 9.85 -7.39 20.08
N ILE A 99 8.85 -8.06 19.51
CA ILE A 99 8.53 -9.46 19.83
C ILE A 99 9.71 -10.37 19.43
N GLY A 100 10.25 -10.21 18.22
CA GLY A 100 11.36 -11.04 17.74
C GLY A 100 12.63 -10.94 18.59
N SER A 101 12.98 -9.74 19.03
CA SER A 101 14.18 -9.48 19.85
C SER A 101 14.01 -9.87 21.31
N ARG A 102 12.77 -9.95 21.81
CA ARG A 102 12.43 -10.29 23.20
C ARG A 102 11.63 -11.59 23.31
N LEU A 103 11.70 -12.46 22.30
CA LEU A 103 10.82 -13.61 22.16
C LEU A 103 10.80 -14.49 23.42
N ALA A 104 11.96 -14.83 23.98
CA ALA A 104 12.05 -15.63 25.20
C ALA A 104 11.35 -14.97 26.40
N GLY A 105 11.52 -13.66 26.56
CA GLY A 105 10.86 -12.90 27.63
C GLY A 105 9.35 -12.81 27.43
N VAL A 106 8.91 -12.49 26.20
CA VAL A 106 7.49 -12.42 25.84
C VAL A 106 6.81 -13.77 26.07
N SER A 107 7.41 -14.87 25.63
CA SER A 107 6.87 -16.21 25.82
C SER A 107 6.70 -16.54 27.31
N HIS A 108 7.68 -16.19 28.15
CA HIS A 108 7.56 -16.40 29.60
C HIS A 108 6.45 -15.54 30.22
N THR A 109 6.33 -14.27 29.82
CA THR A 109 5.24 -13.39 30.29
C THR A 109 3.87 -13.92 29.88
N LEU A 110 3.72 -14.45 28.66
CA LEU A 110 2.47 -15.06 28.21
C LEU A 110 2.06 -16.25 29.09
N GLU A 111 3.01 -17.10 29.48
CA GLU A 111 2.71 -18.20 30.40
C GLU A 111 2.24 -17.74 31.76
N LEU A 112 2.87 -16.71 32.32
CA LEU A 112 2.45 -16.11 33.60
C LEU A 112 1.03 -15.54 33.53
N LEU A 113 0.61 -15.07 32.34
CA LEU A 113 -0.74 -14.60 32.05
C LEU A 113 -1.72 -15.73 31.68
N GLY A 114 -1.29 -17.00 31.73
CA GLY A 114 -2.13 -18.14 31.34
C GLY A 114 -2.42 -18.24 29.84
N CYS A 115 -1.66 -17.53 29.01
CA CYS A 115 -1.79 -17.56 27.55
C CYS A 115 -0.88 -18.63 26.92
N PRO A 116 -1.30 -19.25 25.80
CA PRO A 116 -0.45 -20.19 25.06
C PRO A 116 0.79 -19.49 24.50
N ARG A 117 1.96 -20.14 24.56
CA ARG A 117 3.22 -19.60 24.02
C ARG A 117 3.10 -19.26 22.54
N GLU A 118 2.35 -20.08 21.82
CA GLU A 118 2.07 -19.96 20.39
C GLU A 118 1.39 -18.64 20.04
N ALA A 119 0.76 -17.95 21.00
CA ALA A 119 0.18 -16.63 20.76
C ALA A 119 1.22 -15.61 20.27
N ALA A 120 2.47 -15.67 20.76
CA ALA A 120 3.54 -14.82 20.26
C ALA A 120 3.87 -15.10 18.79
N PHE A 121 3.91 -16.38 18.40
CA PHE A 121 4.13 -16.78 17.00
C PHE A 121 3.00 -16.26 16.09
N TRP A 122 1.75 -16.48 16.48
CA TRP A 122 0.59 -16.01 15.70
C TRP A 122 0.53 -14.48 15.62
N ALA A 123 0.90 -13.78 16.69
CA ALA A 123 1.02 -12.32 16.67
C ALA A 123 2.08 -11.86 15.65
N MET A 124 3.25 -12.51 15.60
CA MET A 124 4.28 -12.20 14.60
C MET A 124 3.79 -12.46 13.17
N VAL A 125 3.09 -13.57 12.93
CA VAL A 125 2.49 -13.87 11.61
C VAL A 125 1.48 -12.79 11.22
N ALA A 126 0.58 -12.42 12.13
CA ALA A 126 -0.42 -11.37 11.88
C ALA A 126 0.22 -10.01 11.60
N LEU A 127 1.24 -9.62 12.36
CA LEU A 127 1.99 -8.37 12.16
C LEU A 127 2.72 -8.36 10.82
N PHE A 128 3.33 -9.48 10.42
CA PHE A 128 3.98 -9.61 9.11
C PHE A 128 2.98 -9.47 7.96
N LEU A 129 1.83 -10.17 8.03
CA LEU A 129 0.78 -10.08 7.02
C LEU A 129 0.19 -8.66 6.94
N ALA A 130 0.01 -8.00 8.09
CA ALA A 130 -0.44 -6.62 8.15
C ALA A 130 0.58 -5.68 7.48
N ALA A 131 1.87 -5.80 7.80
CA ALA A 131 2.94 -5.01 7.21
C ALA A 131 3.00 -5.20 5.68
N ALA A 132 2.93 -6.46 5.21
CA ALA A 132 2.90 -6.78 3.78
C ALA A 132 1.69 -6.13 3.08
N ASN A 133 0.50 -6.22 3.68
CA ASN A 133 -0.71 -5.64 3.12
C ASN A 133 -0.68 -4.11 3.10
N PHE A 134 -0.23 -3.46 4.18
CA PHE A 134 -0.08 -2.00 4.21
C PHE A 134 0.96 -1.52 3.21
N HIS A 135 2.08 -2.23 3.07
CA HIS A 135 3.10 -1.90 2.09
C HIS A 135 2.54 -1.96 0.67
N VAL A 136 1.97 -3.10 0.25
CA VAL A 136 1.38 -3.24 -1.10
C VAL A 136 0.27 -2.22 -1.32
N SER A 137 -0.66 -2.06 -0.36
CA SER A 137 -1.74 -1.08 -0.45
C SER A 137 -1.23 0.35 -0.60
N SER A 138 -0.17 0.72 0.12
CA SER A 138 0.44 2.05 0.03
C SER A 138 1.03 2.32 -1.35
N VAL A 139 1.66 1.32 -1.99
CA VAL A 139 2.21 1.45 -3.34
C VAL A 139 1.10 1.65 -4.36
N LEU A 140 0.06 0.81 -4.30
CA LEU A 140 -1.05 0.86 -5.26
C LEU A 140 -1.87 2.14 -5.09
N HIS A 141 -2.10 2.58 -3.85
CA HIS A 141 -2.84 3.80 -3.58
C HIS A 141 -2.07 5.05 -4.01
N ALA A 142 -0.75 5.13 -3.74
CA ALA A 142 0.08 6.25 -4.21
C ALA A 142 0.07 6.36 -5.73
N HIS A 143 0.12 5.21 -6.41
CA HIS A 143 0.03 5.15 -7.87
C HIS A 143 -1.32 5.65 -8.40
N ASP A 144 -2.44 5.27 -7.77
CA ASP A 144 -3.78 5.74 -8.17
C ASP A 144 -3.94 7.26 -8.01
N LEU A 145 -3.47 7.81 -6.89
CA LEU A 145 -3.60 9.24 -6.56
C LEU A 145 -2.85 10.15 -7.54
N ALA A 146 -1.75 9.66 -8.11
CA ALA A 146 -0.90 10.43 -9.00
C ALA A 146 -1.34 10.40 -10.48
N SER A 147 -2.50 9.81 -10.80
CA SER A 147 -2.97 9.74 -12.20
C SER A 147 -3.56 11.09 -12.66
N PRO A 148 -2.98 11.70 -13.70
CA PRO A 148 -3.65 11.61 -14.99
C PRO A 148 -2.75 11.08 -16.12
N SER A 149 -3.28 10.07 -16.80
CA SER A 149 -2.78 9.46 -18.03
C SER A 149 -2.82 10.45 -19.20
N CYS A 150 -1.70 10.60 -19.92
CA CYS A 150 -1.57 10.94 -21.35
C CYS A 150 -0.08 11.26 -21.67
N GLY A 151 0.82 10.33 -21.36
CA GLY A 151 2.23 10.41 -21.77
C GLY A 151 2.59 9.20 -22.60
N ARG A 152 3.57 9.33 -23.50
CA ARG A 152 4.18 8.16 -24.16
C ARG A 152 4.58 7.15 -23.09
N GLY A 153 4.23 5.88 -23.29
CA GLY A 153 4.62 4.80 -22.39
C GLY A 153 6.15 4.80 -22.12
N PRO A 154 6.57 4.37 -20.91
CA PRO A 154 7.99 4.33 -20.55
C PRO A 154 8.78 3.45 -21.53
N HIS A 155 10.10 3.62 -21.56
CA HIS A 155 10.94 2.78 -22.40
C HIS A 155 11.00 1.33 -21.85
N PRO A 156 10.96 0.29 -22.71
CA PRO A 156 11.01 -1.10 -22.25
C PRO A 156 12.22 -1.44 -21.37
N LEU A 157 13.39 -0.94 -21.76
CA LEU A 157 14.65 -1.15 -21.04
C LEU A 157 14.60 -0.69 -19.56
N PRO A 158 14.30 0.58 -19.21
CA PRO A 158 14.22 1.00 -17.81
C PRO A 158 13.10 0.30 -17.03
N ALA A 159 11.97 -0.06 -17.66
CA ALA A 159 10.94 -0.85 -16.99
C ALA A 159 11.45 -2.27 -16.64
N ALA A 160 12.20 -2.89 -17.54
CA ALA A 160 12.84 -4.18 -17.32
C ALA A 160 13.90 -4.10 -16.21
N ILE A 161 14.76 -3.07 -16.24
CA ILE A 161 15.79 -2.84 -15.21
C ILE A 161 15.14 -2.59 -13.84
N ALA A 162 14.07 -1.80 -13.77
CA ALA A 162 13.34 -1.59 -12.52
C ALA A 162 12.82 -2.92 -11.94
N SER A 163 12.24 -3.78 -12.79
CA SER A 163 11.76 -5.10 -12.35
C SER A 163 12.87 -6.11 -12.04
N LEU A 164 14.05 -5.93 -12.63
CA LEU A 164 15.25 -6.69 -12.28
C LEU A 164 15.75 -6.32 -10.88
N LEU A 165 15.60 -5.06 -10.47
CA LEU A 165 15.94 -4.62 -9.10
C LEU A 165 14.89 -5.08 -8.09
N LEU A 166 13.61 -4.96 -8.43
CA LEU A 166 12.51 -5.34 -7.54
C LEU A 166 11.27 -5.77 -8.36
N PRO A 167 10.74 -6.99 -8.18
CA PRO A 167 9.65 -7.53 -8.98
C PRO A 167 8.40 -6.71 -8.74
N GLY A 168 7.72 -6.32 -9.81
CA GLY A 168 6.58 -5.43 -9.75
C GLY A 168 6.92 -3.95 -9.94
N TRP A 169 8.18 -3.54 -9.81
CA TRP A 169 8.55 -2.12 -9.94
C TRP A 169 8.35 -1.58 -11.35
N GLY A 170 8.77 -2.30 -12.39
CA GLY A 170 8.53 -1.89 -13.77
C GLY A 170 7.03 -1.85 -14.11
N GLN A 171 6.22 -2.74 -13.53
CA GLN A 171 4.77 -2.70 -13.68
C GLN A 171 4.15 -1.44 -13.06
N ILE A 172 4.69 -0.93 -11.94
CA ILE A 172 4.30 0.38 -11.37
C ILE A 172 4.62 1.49 -12.37
N LEU A 173 5.81 1.48 -12.97
CA LEU A 173 6.21 2.48 -13.96
C LEU A 173 5.32 2.45 -15.22
N ASN A 174 4.87 1.26 -15.62
CA ASN A 174 3.94 1.06 -16.74
C ASN A 174 2.47 1.34 -16.38
N GLY A 175 2.14 1.65 -15.12
CA GLY A 175 0.75 1.78 -14.68
C GLY A 175 -0.05 0.48 -14.65
N ALA A 176 0.61 -0.68 -14.72
CA ALA A 176 -0.01 -2.00 -14.70
C ALA A 176 -0.30 -2.47 -13.27
N ARG A 177 -1.18 -1.75 -12.55
CA ARG A 177 -1.46 -1.92 -11.11
C ARG A 177 -1.69 -3.37 -10.66
N LYS A 178 -2.55 -4.11 -11.36
CA LYS A 178 -2.88 -5.50 -10.98
C LYS A 178 -1.66 -6.43 -11.05
N ARG A 179 -0.80 -6.22 -12.05
CA ARG A 179 0.42 -7.00 -12.23
C ARG A 179 1.48 -6.61 -11.20
N ALA A 180 1.62 -5.31 -10.92
CA ALA A 180 2.47 -4.82 -9.83
C ALA A 180 2.08 -5.44 -8.48
N ALA A 181 0.77 -5.43 -8.15
CA ALA A 181 0.25 -6.04 -6.93
C ALA A 181 0.61 -7.53 -6.83
N PHE A 182 0.41 -8.29 -7.92
CA PHE A 182 0.75 -9.71 -7.98
C PHE A 182 2.24 -9.95 -7.65
N PHE A 183 3.16 -9.28 -8.35
CA PHE A 183 4.59 -9.49 -8.16
C PHE A 183 5.09 -9.04 -6.78
N LEU A 184 4.58 -7.93 -6.25
CA LEU A 184 4.90 -7.48 -4.90
C LEU A 184 4.37 -8.44 -3.83
N SER A 185 3.15 -8.95 -3.99
CA SER A 185 2.62 -9.98 -3.10
C SER A 185 3.42 -11.29 -3.19
N SER A 186 3.85 -11.69 -4.38
CA SER A 186 4.75 -12.85 -4.54
C SER A 186 6.08 -12.65 -3.83
N LEU A 187 6.66 -11.44 -3.87
CA LEU A 187 7.87 -11.11 -3.13
C LEU A 187 7.68 -11.29 -1.62
N TRP A 188 6.61 -10.74 -1.05
CA TRP A 188 6.28 -10.90 0.37
C TRP A 188 6.02 -12.36 0.75
N PHE A 189 5.35 -13.12 -0.12
CA PHE A 189 5.12 -14.55 0.08
C PHE A 189 6.44 -15.34 0.09
N LEU A 190 7.33 -15.08 -0.87
CA LEU A 190 8.64 -15.72 -0.93
C LEU A 190 9.51 -15.38 0.28
N ALA A 191 9.48 -14.12 0.74
CA ALA A 191 10.14 -13.71 1.98
C ALA A 191 9.58 -14.49 3.18
N ALA A 192 8.24 -14.58 3.31
CA ALA A 192 7.59 -15.33 4.38
C ALA A 192 7.94 -16.82 4.36
N ALA A 193 7.92 -17.44 3.18
CA ALA A 193 8.25 -18.85 3.00
C ALA A 193 9.73 -19.14 3.26
N GLY A 194 10.61 -18.16 2.98
CA GLY A 194 12.05 -18.24 3.26
C GLY A 194 12.42 -18.03 4.73
N LEU A 195 11.59 -17.31 5.51
CA LEU A 195 11.88 -16.98 6.91
C LEU A 195 12.25 -18.21 7.77
N PRO A 196 11.49 -19.33 7.75
CA PRO A 196 11.82 -20.55 8.50
C PRO A 196 13.23 -21.11 8.24
N PHE A 197 13.80 -20.85 7.07
CA PHE A 197 15.12 -21.34 6.65
C PHE A 197 16.24 -20.35 6.94
N SER A 198 15.92 -19.14 7.41
CA SER A 198 16.91 -18.19 7.93
C SER A 198 17.37 -18.57 9.34
N GLY A 199 18.56 -18.14 9.75
CA GLY A 199 19.05 -18.40 11.12
C GLY A 199 18.11 -17.86 12.21
N TRP A 200 17.51 -16.67 11.98
CA TRP A 200 16.55 -16.07 12.89
C TRP A 200 15.23 -16.85 12.95
N GLY A 201 14.67 -17.24 11.80
CA GLY A 201 13.42 -18.01 11.76
C GLY A 201 13.59 -19.42 12.33
N HIS A 202 14.72 -20.09 12.05
CA HIS A 202 15.04 -21.38 12.64
C HIS A 202 15.13 -21.29 14.17
N SER A 203 15.80 -20.26 14.71
CA SER A 203 15.85 -20.02 16.16
C SER A 203 14.45 -19.80 16.75
N THR A 204 13.64 -18.99 16.06
CA THR A 204 12.26 -18.68 16.49
C THR A 204 11.42 -19.94 16.56
N LEU A 205 11.46 -20.79 15.53
CA LEU A 205 10.69 -22.03 15.47
C LEU A 205 11.14 -23.02 16.54
N ARG A 206 12.44 -23.13 16.82
CA ARG A 206 12.95 -23.94 17.94
C ARG A 206 12.44 -23.47 19.30
N THR A 207 12.28 -22.16 19.53
CA THR A 207 11.69 -21.63 20.77
C THR A 207 10.26 -22.12 20.98
N PHE A 208 9.51 -22.38 19.90
CA PHE A 208 8.16 -22.93 19.95
C PHE A 208 8.09 -24.47 19.85
N GLY A 209 9.24 -25.15 19.93
CA GLY A 209 9.28 -26.62 19.76
C GLY A 209 9.03 -27.10 18.33
N LEU A 210 8.99 -26.18 17.36
CA LEU A 210 8.83 -26.48 15.94
C LEU A 210 10.20 -26.71 15.32
N ALA A 211 10.70 -27.95 15.37
CA ALA A 211 11.92 -28.31 14.67
C ALA A 211 11.61 -28.65 13.21
N LEU A 212 12.14 -27.87 12.26
CA LEU A 212 12.13 -28.29 10.86
C LEU A 212 13.04 -29.50 10.66
N PRO A 213 12.57 -30.58 10.01
CA PRO A 213 13.45 -31.66 9.58
C PRO A 213 14.56 -31.12 8.68
N SER A 214 15.80 -31.54 8.91
CA SER A 214 16.95 -31.13 8.07
C SER A 214 16.74 -31.49 6.60
N THR A 215 16.11 -32.63 6.33
CA THR A 215 15.71 -33.07 4.99
C THR A 215 14.80 -32.07 4.29
N LEU A 216 13.88 -31.42 5.02
CA LEU A 216 12.97 -30.44 4.46
C LEU A 216 13.73 -29.20 3.95
N SER A 217 14.77 -28.77 4.68
CA SER A 217 15.59 -27.63 4.28
C SER A 217 16.38 -27.86 2.99
N VAL A 218 16.84 -29.10 2.77
CA VAL A 218 17.61 -29.50 1.57
C VAL A 218 16.75 -29.38 0.31
N TRP A 219 15.45 -29.67 0.39
CA TRP A 219 14.57 -29.63 -0.78
C TRP A 219 13.85 -28.29 -0.94
N ILE A 220 13.37 -27.70 0.14
CA ILE A 220 12.53 -26.49 0.07
C ILE A 220 13.36 -25.24 -0.21
N ALA A 221 14.55 -25.10 0.38
CA ALA A 221 15.35 -23.89 0.16
C ALA A 221 15.74 -23.72 -1.33
N PRO A 222 16.24 -24.75 -2.05
CA PRO A 222 16.45 -24.67 -3.49
C PRO A 222 15.16 -24.42 -4.27
N ALA A 223 14.05 -25.08 -3.91
CA ALA A 223 12.77 -24.89 -4.59
C ALA A 223 12.26 -23.45 -4.47
N LEU A 224 12.38 -22.82 -3.29
CA LEU A 224 12.07 -21.41 -3.09
C LEU A 224 12.99 -20.50 -3.90
N GLY A 225 14.28 -20.82 -3.98
CA GLY A 225 15.24 -20.10 -4.82
C GLY A 225 14.89 -20.17 -6.31
N THR A 226 14.53 -21.36 -6.81
CA THR A 226 14.06 -21.55 -8.19
C THR A 226 12.76 -20.79 -8.44
N LEU A 227 11.79 -20.88 -7.52
CA LEU A 227 10.53 -20.15 -7.63
C LEU A 227 10.76 -18.63 -7.65
N ALA A 228 11.63 -18.11 -6.79
CA ALA A 228 12.01 -16.70 -6.79
C ALA A 228 12.63 -16.29 -8.13
N ALA A 229 13.57 -17.08 -8.66
CA ALA A 229 14.20 -16.80 -9.96
C ALA A 229 13.17 -16.78 -11.10
N VAL A 230 12.19 -17.69 -11.09
CA VAL A 230 11.10 -17.74 -12.07
C VAL A 230 10.22 -16.49 -11.95
N VAL A 231 9.76 -16.15 -10.75
CA VAL A 231 8.94 -14.95 -10.50
C VAL A 231 9.66 -13.69 -10.95
N TRP A 232 10.95 -13.56 -10.65
CA TRP A 232 11.77 -12.43 -11.08
C TRP A 232 11.89 -12.34 -12.60
N SER A 233 12.20 -13.45 -13.25
CA SER A 233 12.34 -13.52 -14.72
C SER A 233 11.04 -13.12 -15.40
N VAL A 234 9.90 -13.61 -14.90
CA VAL A 234 8.57 -13.28 -15.42
C VAL A 234 8.25 -11.80 -15.17
N ALA A 235 8.60 -11.24 -14.02
CA ALA A 235 8.40 -9.82 -13.72
C ALA A 235 9.17 -8.91 -14.68
N ILE A 236 10.44 -9.25 -14.99
CA ILE A 236 11.27 -8.50 -15.95
C ILE A 236 10.66 -8.52 -17.34
N TYR A 237 10.30 -9.72 -17.82
CA TYR A 237 9.70 -9.90 -19.14
C TYR A 237 8.35 -9.18 -19.26
N ASP A 238 7.47 -9.32 -18.26
CA ASP A 238 6.16 -8.67 -18.23
C ASP A 238 6.29 -7.13 -18.24
N ALA A 239 7.26 -6.57 -17.51
CA ALA A 239 7.49 -5.13 -17.51
C ALA A 239 7.99 -4.62 -18.88
N ALA A 240 8.93 -5.33 -19.50
CA ALA A 240 9.46 -4.97 -20.81
C ALA A 240 8.38 -5.04 -21.89
N SER A 241 7.60 -6.13 -21.91
CA SER A 241 6.53 -6.35 -22.90
C SER A 241 5.38 -5.36 -22.74
N CYS A 242 4.96 -5.05 -21.52
CA CYS A 242 3.92 -4.06 -21.27
C CYS A 242 4.33 -2.65 -21.73
N ALA A 243 5.57 -2.24 -21.45
CA ALA A 243 6.12 -0.97 -21.93
C ALA A 243 6.21 -0.91 -23.47
N ALA A 244 6.57 -2.02 -24.13
CA ALA A 244 6.63 -2.09 -25.58
C ALA A 244 5.24 -1.96 -26.22
N GLN A 245 4.23 -2.64 -25.66
CA GLN A 245 2.84 -2.58 -26.12
C GLN A 245 2.26 -1.17 -26.03
N GLN A 246 2.50 -0.46 -24.92
CA GLN A 246 2.03 0.91 -24.70
C GLN A 246 2.66 1.94 -25.65
N ARG A 247 3.77 1.61 -26.30
CA ARG A 247 4.43 2.48 -27.30
C ARG A 247 3.95 2.22 -28.72
N SER A 248 3.43 1.03 -28.98
CA SER A 248 2.84 0.67 -30.27
C SER A 248 1.38 1.09 -30.42
N SER A 249 0.69 1.37 -29.31
CA SER A 249 -0.68 1.92 -29.26
C SER A 249 -0.69 3.44 -29.38
#